data_AF-A0A3B8S770-F1
#
_entry.id   AF-A0A3B8S770-F1
#
_cell.length_a   1.000
_cell.length_b   1.000
_cell.length_c   1.000
_cell.angle_alpha   90.00
_cell.angle_beta   90.00
_cell.angle_gamma   90.00
#
_symmetry.space_group_name_H-M   'P 1'
#
loop_
_entity.id
_entity.type
_entity.pdbx_description
1 polymer ?
#
loop_
_entity_poly.entity_id
_entity_poly.type
_entity_poly.pdbx_seq_one_letter_code
_entity_poly.pdbx_strand_id
1 'polypeptide(L)'
;MSAGPSKLVQVVIASPVRHHFDYLPAEGQTAMDYRVGTRVEVPFGRRNMTGIVIGHCQDSSIPVDKLKAIRQQLDTAAVVNDDLLSLAEWMSSYYHHPFGDTLLSLLPNQLRKGGSIDAYTQCCWKISHQGLGLPDDALTRAPKQASLLGFLRAAERDNAGKLTSESELKLAGHSRASALELAKKALATASDQPYYPADCQSLLRGQAQDQPPTLN
;
A
#
# COMPACT_ATOMS: atom_id res chain seq x y z
N MET A 1 30.41 22.33 12.86
CA MET A 1 30.97 21.06 12.35
C MET A 1 30.08 20.61 11.23
N SER A 2 30.50 20.79 9.97
CA SER A 2 29.68 20.41 8.82
C SER A 2 29.70 18.89 8.69
N ALA A 3 28.59 18.26 9.04
CA ALA A 3 28.36 16.82 8.84
C ALA A 3 28.59 16.47 7.37
N GLY A 4 29.45 15.47 7.10
CA GLY A 4 29.61 14.93 5.76
C GLY A 4 28.32 14.24 5.29
N PRO A 5 28.17 13.94 4.00
CA PRO A 5 26.99 13.24 3.50
C PRO A 5 26.85 11.88 4.22
N SER A 6 25.64 11.58 4.70
CA SER A 6 25.34 10.29 5.32
C SER A 6 25.66 9.14 4.37
N LYS A 7 26.34 8.11 4.89
CA LYS A 7 26.83 6.97 4.08
C LYS A 7 26.03 5.71 4.31
N LEU A 8 25.33 5.62 5.42
CA LEU A 8 24.65 4.42 5.88
C LEU A 8 23.15 4.68 6.05
N VAL A 9 22.38 3.60 5.94
CA VAL A 9 20.93 3.59 6.10
C VAL A 9 20.60 2.81 7.35
N GLN A 10 19.83 3.41 8.26
CA GLN A 10 19.39 2.77 9.50
C GLN A 10 18.04 2.11 9.27
N VAL A 11 17.99 0.80 9.47
CA VAL A 11 16.82 -0.02 9.15
C VAL A 11 16.38 -0.79 10.40
N VAL A 12 15.08 -0.77 10.67
CA VAL A 12 14.47 -1.68 11.65
C VAL A 12 13.80 -2.84 10.93
N ILE A 13 13.83 -4.01 11.55
CA ILE A 13 13.23 -5.24 11.04
C ILE A 13 12.36 -5.87 12.12
N ALA A 14 11.39 -6.68 11.72
CA ALA A 14 10.58 -7.48 12.64
C ALA A 14 11.45 -8.56 13.32
N SER A 15 12.03 -8.21 14.47
CA SER A 15 12.89 -9.07 15.27
C SER A 15 12.81 -8.67 16.75
N PRO A 16 13.18 -9.58 17.67
CA PRO A 16 13.16 -9.28 19.11
C PRO A 16 14.24 -8.27 19.55
N VAL A 17 15.01 -7.70 18.62
CA VAL A 17 16.07 -6.74 18.90
C VAL A 17 15.49 -5.33 19.01
N ARG A 18 15.88 -4.60 20.06
CA ARG A 18 15.40 -3.25 20.38
C ARG A 18 16.21 -2.11 19.75
N HIS A 19 17.04 -2.43 18.76
CA HIS A 19 17.90 -1.47 18.07
C HIS A 19 17.68 -1.58 16.56
N HIS A 20 18.05 -0.53 15.85
CA HIS A 20 18.16 -0.57 14.39
C HIS A 20 19.45 -1.27 13.96
N PHE A 21 19.53 -1.56 12.67
CA PHE A 21 20.70 -2.11 12.02
C PHE A 21 21.17 -1.14 10.95
N ASP A 22 22.48 -0.93 10.89
CA ASP A 22 23.10 -0.10 9.86
C ASP A 22 23.37 -0.96 8.62
N TYR A 23 23.01 -0.44 7.46
CA TYR A 23 23.27 -1.07 6.17
C TYR A 23 23.97 -0.10 5.22
N LEU A 24 24.79 -0.66 4.34
CA LEU A 24 25.30 0.06 3.18
C LEU A 24 24.16 0.21 2.15
N PRO A 25 24.08 1.34 1.43
CA PRO A 25 23.28 1.45 0.22
C PRO A 25 23.58 0.30 -0.75
N ALA A 26 22.59 -0.08 -1.57
CA ALA A 26 22.85 -0.98 -2.70
C ALA A 26 23.90 -0.39 -3.65
N GLU A 27 24.55 -1.24 -4.43
CA GLU A 27 25.57 -0.81 -5.39
C GLU A 27 25.02 0.25 -6.36
N GLY A 28 25.75 1.35 -6.53
CA GLY A 28 25.34 2.48 -7.37
C GLY A 28 24.32 3.43 -6.73
N GLN A 29 23.92 3.21 -5.47
CA GLN A 29 23.00 4.08 -4.73
C GLN A 29 23.71 4.75 -3.55
N THR A 30 23.07 5.80 -3.04
CA THR A 30 23.49 6.57 -1.87
C THR A 30 22.49 6.40 -0.74
N ALA A 31 22.87 6.76 0.49
CA ALA A 31 21.93 6.68 1.62
C ALA A 31 20.68 7.56 1.40
N MET A 32 20.81 8.66 0.65
CA MET A 32 19.74 9.61 0.39
C MET A 32 18.66 9.08 -0.58
N ASP A 33 18.95 8.01 -1.33
CA ASP A 33 17.96 7.35 -2.18
C ASP A 33 16.89 6.59 -1.36
N TYR A 34 17.19 6.33 -0.09
CA TYR A 34 16.34 5.58 0.83
C TYR A 34 15.58 6.52 1.76
N ARG A 35 14.35 6.90 1.41
CA ARG A 35 13.58 7.81 2.27
C ARG A 35 13.15 7.13 3.57
N VAL A 36 13.19 7.85 4.69
CA VAL A 36 12.60 7.40 5.97
C VAL A 36 11.13 7.00 5.75
N GLY A 37 10.72 5.89 6.38
CA GLY A 37 9.39 5.32 6.24
C GLY A 37 9.18 4.43 5.01
N THR A 38 10.16 4.29 4.12
CA THR A 38 10.12 3.33 3.00
C THR A 38 10.52 1.92 3.45
N ARG A 39 10.01 0.90 2.75
CA ARG A 39 10.43 -0.49 2.98
C ARG A 39 11.61 -0.86 2.11
N VAL A 40 12.47 -1.69 2.68
CA VAL A 40 13.65 -2.28 2.02
C VAL A 40 13.72 -3.78 2.27
N GLU A 41 14.23 -4.54 1.32
CA GLU A 41 14.65 -5.91 1.55
C GLU A 41 16.12 -5.90 1.99
N VAL A 42 16.40 -6.48 3.16
CA VAL A 42 17.74 -6.53 3.74
C VAL A 42 18.14 -7.94 4.14
N PRO A 43 19.42 -8.30 4.03
CA PRO A 43 19.92 -9.57 4.56
C PRO A 43 19.98 -9.52 6.09
N PHE A 44 19.40 -10.51 6.75
CA PHE A 44 19.43 -10.67 8.21
C PHE A 44 19.66 -12.13 8.61
N GLY A 45 20.83 -12.42 9.18
CA GLY A 45 21.28 -13.80 9.40
C GLY A 45 21.39 -14.57 8.08
N ARG A 46 20.62 -15.66 7.95
CA ARG A 46 20.57 -16.54 6.77
C ARG A 46 19.40 -16.25 5.81
N ARG A 47 18.54 -15.29 6.14
CA ARG A 47 17.34 -14.96 5.36
C ARG A 47 17.36 -13.49 4.93
N ASN A 48 16.50 -13.14 3.99
CA ASN A 48 16.14 -11.75 3.76
C ASN A 48 14.90 -11.39 4.56
N MET A 49 14.81 -10.13 4.97
CA MET A 49 13.67 -9.60 5.69
C MET A 49 13.27 -8.26 5.12
N THR A 50 11.98 -7.96 5.17
CA THR A 50 11.49 -6.60 4.97
C THR A 50 11.82 -5.79 6.22
N GLY A 51 12.47 -4.65 6.01
CA GLY A 51 12.73 -3.65 7.03
C GLY A 51 12.16 -2.29 6.62
N ILE A 52 12.12 -1.36 7.57
CA ILE A 52 11.71 0.03 7.36
C ILE A 52 12.90 0.93 7.65
N VAL A 53 13.16 1.88 6.74
CA VAL A 53 14.19 2.90 6.92
C VAL A 53 13.72 3.88 7.99
N ILE A 54 14.51 4.08 9.04
CA ILE A 54 14.18 5.00 10.16
C ILE A 54 15.13 6.18 10.26
N GLY A 55 16.23 6.18 9.49
CA GLY A 55 17.22 7.24 9.56
C GLY A 55 18.47 6.95 8.73
N HIS A 56 19.44 7.84 8.89
CA HIS A 56 20.71 7.81 8.19
C HIS A 56 21.83 8.20 9.14
N CYS A 57 22.99 7.57 9.01
CA CYS A 57 24.16 7.92 9.79
C CYS A 57 25.42 8.00 8.90
N GLN A 58 26.44 8.70 9.40
CA GLN A 58 27.76 8.76 8.78
C GLN A 58 28.62 7.58 9.20
N ASP A 59 28.57 7.26 10.49
CA ASP A 59 29.43 6.26 11.13
C ASP A 59 28.57 5.18 11.80
N SER A 60 29.08 3.96 11.79
CA SER A 60 28.51 2.83 12.53
C SER A 60 29.48 2.41 13.62
N SER A 61 28.93 1.86 14.71
CA SER A 61 29.73 1.14 15.71
C SER A 61 30.32 -0.17 15.16
N ILE A 62 29.82 -0.64 14.01
CA ILE A 62 30.29 -1.84 13.33
C ILE A 62 31.28 -1.44 12.22
N PRO A 63 32.43 -2.13 12.09
CA PRO A 63 33.35 -1.93 10.98
C PRO A 63 32.68 -2.09 9.62
N VAL A 64 33.01 -1.19 8.68
CA VAL A 64 32.35 -1.09 7.36
C VAL A 64 32.43 -2.40 6.56
N ASP A 65 33.53 -3.15 6.68
CA ASP A 65 33.75 -4.46 6.05
C ASP A 65 32.78 -5.56 6.52
N LYS A 66 32.15 -5.37 7.68
CA LYS A 66 31.15 -6.29 8.24
C LYS A 66 29.72 -5.85 7.95
N LEU A 67 29.52 -4.62 7.49
CA LEU A 67 28.20 -4.13 7.12
C LEU A 67 27.75 -4.82 5.84
N LYS A 68 26.47 -5.20 5.82
CA LYS A 68 25.85 -5.74 4.62
C LYS A 68 25.19 -4.62 3.82
N ALA A 69 25.09 -4.79 2.52
CA ALA A 69 24.33 -3.89 1.66
C ALA A 69 22.83 -4.19 1.73
N ILE A 70 22.01 -3.16 1.55
CA ILE A 70 20.59 -3.31 1.23
C ILE A 70 20.48 -4.06 -0.09
N ARG A 71 19.55 -5.02 -0.15
CA ARG A 71 19.35 -5.86 -1.33
C ARG A 71 18.47 -5.16 -2.36
N GLN A 72 17.37 -4.56 -1.90
CA GLN A 72 16.41 -3.91 -2.78
C GLN A 72 15.58 -2.87 -2.03
N GLN A 73 15.29 -1.75 -2.68
CA GLN A 73 14.25 -0.82 -2.26
C GLN A 73 12.88 -1.30 -2.76
N LEU A 74 11.89 -1.39 -1.86
CA LEU A 74 10.56 -1.92 -2.21
C LEU A 74 9.57 -0.81 -2.56
N ASP A 75 9.78 0.41 -2.06
CA ASP A 75 8.90 1.55 -2.27
C ASP A 75 9.69 2.81 -2.65
N THR A 76 9.11 3.62 -3.53
CA THR A 76 9.64 4.95 -3.90
C THR A 76 9.12 6.07 -2.97
N ALA A 77 8.05 5.80 -2.23
CA ALA A 77 7.43 6.71 -1.28
C ALA A 77 7.28 6.05 0.09
N ALA A 78 7.29 6.87 1.15
CA ALA A 78 7.15 6.39 2.52
C ALA A 78 5.78 5.71 2.70
N VAL A 79 5.79 4.45 3.11
CA VAL A 79 4.59 3.68 3.46
C VAL A 79 4.18 3.96 4.90
N VAL A 80 5.16 4.31 5.73
CA VAL A 80 4.96 4.77 7.11
C VAL A 80 5.34 6.26 7.16
N ASN A 81 4.39 7.10 7.55
CA ASN A 81 4.63 8.53 7.76
C ASN A 81 5.17 8.81 9.18
N ASP A 82 5.53 10.07 9.43
CA ASP A 82 6.10 10.49 10.72
C ASP A 82 5.14 10.27 11.90
N ASP A 83 3.83 10.39 11.69
CA ASP A 83 2.82 10.12 12.73
C ASP A 83 2.83 8.64 13.16
N LEU A 84 2.88 7.71 12.20
CA LEU A 84 2.95 6.28 12.48
C LEU A 84 4.29 5.87 13.09
N LEU A 85 5.39 6.49 12.68
CA LEU A 85 6.70 6.32 13.33
C LEU A 85 6.63 6.74 14.80
N SER A 86 6.13 7.95 15.07
CA SER A 86 5.98 8.49 16.42
C SER A 86 5.06 7.63 17.28
N LEU A 87 3.95 7.15 16.73
CA LEU A 87 3.03 6.24 17.39
C LEU A 87 3.72 4.91 17.75
N ALA A 88 4.45 4.32 16.81
CA ALA A 88 5.17 3.07 17.04
C ALA A 88 6.28 3.22 18.08
N GLU A 89 7.00 4.35 18.09
CA GLU A 89 7.99 4.67 19.13
C GLU A 89 7.35 4.78 20.50
N TRP A 90 6.23 5.51 20.60
CA TRP A 90 5.46 5.62 21.85
C TRP A 90 4.98 4.25 22.33
N MET A 91 4.36 3.45 21.46
CA MET A 91 3.88 2.10 21.80
C MET A 91 5.02 1.18 22.22
N SER A 92 6.15 1.21 21.50
CA SER A 92 7.34 0.41 21.79
C SER A 92 7.90 0.74 23.17
N SER A 93 7.99 2.03 23.50
CA SER A 93 8.46 2.51 24.80
C SER A 93 7.49 2.12 25.91
N TYR A 94 6.19 2.41 25.74
CA TYR A 94 5.17 2.17 26.75
C TYR A 94 4.97 0.68 27.06
N TYR A 95 4.79 -0.14 26.02
CA TYR A 95 4.57 -1.59 26.17
C TYR A 95 5.86 -2.40 26.22
N HIS A 96 7.02 -1.74 26.23
CA HIS A 96 8.35 -2.38 26.24
C HIS A 96 8.51 -3.43 25.12
N HIS A 97 7.87 -3.20 23.98
CA HIS A 97 7.90 -4.10 22.83
C HIS A 97 8.99 -3.67 21.84
N PRO A 98 9.70 -4.58 21.15
CA PRO A 98 10.74 -4.21 20.19
C PRO A 98 10.22 -3.27 19.10
N PHE A 99 10.91 -2.14 18.89
CA PHE A 99 10.45 -1.10 17.97
C PHE A 99 10.22 -1.61 16.55
N GLY A 100 11.14 -2.44 16.02
CA GLY A 100 10.98 -3.03 14.69
C GLY A 100 9.72 -3.89 14.56
N ASP A 101 9.44 -4.77 15.52
CA ASP A 101 8.21 -5.56 15.50
C ASP A 101 6.96 -4.67 15.66
N THR A 102 6.99 -3.70 16.58
CA THR A 102 5.89 -2.75 16.79
C THR A 102 5.58 -1.99 15.50
N LEU A 103 6.60 -1.41 14.86
CA LEU A 103 6.42 -0.60 13.66
C LEU A 103 5.92 -1.44 12.49
N LEU A 104 6.54 -2.60 12.23
CA LEU A 104 6.07 -3.45 11.14
C LEU A 104 4.67 -3.99 11.41
N SER A 105 4.26 -4.20 12.67
CA SER A 105 2.92 -4.69 13.01
C SER A 105 1.78 -3.78 12.54
N LEU A 106 2.05 -2.47 12.41
CA LEU A 106 1.11 -1.48 11.87
C LEU A 106 0.78 -1.72 10.39
N LEU A 107 1.65 -2.43 9.66
CA LEU A 107 1.45 -2.71 8.25
C LEU A 107 0.62 -3.98 8.04
N PRO A 108 -0.25 -4.00 7.00
CA PRO A 108 -0.98 -5.21 6.66
C PRO A 108 -0.05 -6.31 6.13
N ASN A 109 -0.48 -7.56 6.30
CA ASN A 109 0.40 -8.74 6.24
C ASN A 109 1.16 -8.90 4.91
N GLN A 110 0.55 -8.55 3.77
CA GLN A 110 1.24 -8.63 2.48
C GLN A 110 2.39 -7.63 2.41
N LEU A 111 2.23 -6.42 2.96
CA LEU A 111 3.31 -5.43 2.95
C LEU A 111 4.46 -5.83 3.88
N ARG A 112 4.14 -6.44 5.03
CA ARG A 112 5.15 -6.98 5.96
C ARG A 112 6.02 -8.08 5.34
N LYS A 113 5.48 -8.80 4.36
CA LYS A 113 6.17 -9.89 3.63
C LYS A 113 6.88 -9.40 2.36
N GLY A 114 6.94 -8.08 2.12
CA GLY A 114 7.56 -7.50 0.93
C GLY A 114 6.69 -7.52 -0.31
N GLY A 115 5.38 -7.77 -0.19
CA GLY A 115 4.43 -7.66 -1.30
C GLY A 115 4.29 -6.22 -1.79
N SER A 116 3.84 -6.07 -3.04
CA SER A 116 3.59 -4.76 -3.65
C SER A 116 2.43 -4.03 -2.97
N ILE A 117 2.51 -2.71 -2.92
CA ILE A 117 1.39 -1.85 -2.52
C ILE A 117 0.21 -1.99 -3.50
N ASP A 118 0.48 -2.36 -4.75
CA ASP A 118 -0.54 -2.61 -5.77
C ASP A 118 -1.44 -3.80 -5.42
N ALA A 119 -1.00 -4.67 -4.50
CA ALA A 119 -1.83 -5.75 -3.97
C ALA A 119 -3.07 -5.23 -3.21
N TYR A 120 -3.10 -3.94 -2.83
CA TYR A 120 -4.25 -3.28 -2.21
C TYR A 120 -5.02 -2.43 -3.21
N THR A 121 -5.13 -2.90 -4.45
CA THR A 121 -6.02 -2.33 -5.45
C THR A 121 -7.21 -3.24 -5.67
N GLN A 122 -8.33 -2.65 -6.08
CA GLN A 122 -9.46 -3.39 -6.63
C GLN A 122 -9.67 -2.97 -8.08
N CYS A 123 -9.96 -3.95 -8.93
CA CYS A 123 -10.39 -3.68 -10.29
C CYS A 123 -11.82 -3.11 -10.23
N CYS A 124 -11.98 -1.91 -10.79
CA CYS A 124 -13.25 -1.23 -10.90
C CYS A 124 -13.66 -1.09 -12.37
N TRP A 125 -14.97 -1.08 -12.58
CA TRP A 125 -15.61 -1.01 -13.89
C TRP A 125 -16.44 0.26 -13.97
N LYS A 126 -16.32 0.96 -15.08
CA LYS A 126 -17.13 2.14 -15.42
C LYS A 126 -17.74 1.96 -16.79
N ILE A 127 -18.97 2.43 -16.97
CA ILE A 127 -19.56 2.49 -18.31
C ILE A 127 -18.85 3.53 -19.17
N SER A 128 -18.64 3.23 -20.45
CA SER A 128 -18.09 4.21 -21.39
C SER A 128 -19.18 5.11 -21.97
N HIS A 129 -18.80 6.22 -22.61
CA HIS A 129 -19.75 7.07 -23.34
C HIS A 129 -20.49 6.29 -24.45
N GLN A 130 -19.78 5.39 -25.14
CA GLN A 130 -20.39 4.50 -26.14
C GLN A 130 -21.36 3.51 -25.49
N GLY A 131 -21.01 2.96 -24.33
CA GLY A 131 -21.88 2.09 -23.54
C GLY A 131 -23.15 2.80 -23.06
N LEU A 132 -23.09 4.09 -22.75
CA LEU A 132 -24.26 4.89 -22.39
C LEU A 132 -25.21 5.10 -23.56
N GLY A 133 -24.68 5.39 -24.76
CA GLY A 133 -25.47 5.68 -25.96
C GLY A 133 -25.95 4.46 -26.75
N LEU A 134 -25.52 3.25 -26.40
CA LEU A 134 -25.91 2.04 -27.12
C LEU A 134 -27.43 1.76 -26.91
N PRO A 135 -28.22 1.39 -27.93
CA PRO A 135 -29.63 1.05 -27.69
C PRO A 135 -29.78 -0.27 -26.92
N ASP A 136 -30.89 -0.44 -26.20
CA ASP A 136 -31.11 -1.58 -25.29
C ASP A 136 -31.19 -2.94 -26.02
N ASP A 137 -31.51 -2.93 -27.32
CA ASP A 137 -31.64 -4.12 -28.18
C ASP A 137 -30.32 -4.54 -28.88
N ALA A 138 -29.27 -3.73 -28.78
CA ALA A 138 -27.99 -3.98 -29.47
C ALA A 138 -27.27 -5.26 -29.01
N LEU A 139 -27.52 -5.72 -27.78
CA LEU A 139 -26.89 -6.91 -27.18
C LEU A 139 -27.86 -8.09 -27.00
N THR A 140 -28.92 -8.17 -27.82
CA THR A 140 -29.93 -9.26 -27.79
C THR A 140 -29.34 -10.68 -27.80
N ARG A 141 -28.23 -10.91 -28.52
CA ARG A 141 -27.54 -12.21 -28.58
C ARG A 141 -26.62 -12.50 -27.39
N ALA A 142 -26.45 -11.55 -26.47
CA ALA A 142 -25.54 -11.63 -25.34
C ALA A 142 -26.24 -11.16 -24.03
N PRO A 143 -27.21 -11.92 -23.51
CA PRO A 143 -28.08 -11.49 -22.42
C PRO A 143 -27.33 -11.13 -21.12
N LYS A 144 -26.23 -11.84 -20.82
CA LYS A 144 -25.37 -11.52 -19.66
C LYS A 144 -24.63 -10.18 -19.83
N GLN A 145 -24.22 -9.85 -21.05
CA GLN A 145 -23.57 -8.57 -21.35
C GLN A 145 -24.59 -7.43 -21.34
N ALA A 146 -25.78 -7.65 -21.89
CA ALA A 146 -26.88 -6.68 -21.86
C ALA A 146 -27.30 -6.35 -20.41
N SER A 147 -27.46 -7.38 -19.58
CA SER A 147 -27.81 -7.22 -18.16
C SER A 147 -26.75 -6.45 -17.38
N LEU A 148 -25.47 -6.77 -17.56
CA LEU A 148 -24.37 -6.02 -16.94
C LEU A 148 -24.29 -4.57 -17.44
N LEU A 149 -24.49 -4.33 -18.74
CA LEU A 149 -24.51 -2.98 -19.29
C LEU A 149 -25.65 -2.16 -18.68
N GLY A 150 -26.84 -2.75 -18.53
CA GLY A 150 -27.98 -2.13 -17.85
C GLY A 150 -27.68 -1.80 -16.39
N PHE A 151 -27.01 -2.70 -15.67
CA PHE A 151 -26.55 -2.46 -14.30
C PHE A 151 -25.57 -1.28 -14.21
N LEU A 152 -24.57 -1.22 -15.10
CA LEU A 152 -23.61 -0.11 -15.13
C LEU A 152 -24.26 1.22 -15.55
N ARG A 153 -25.29 1.20 -16.41
CA ARG A 153 -26.09 2.39 -16.74
C ARG A 153 -26.86 2.91 -15.55
N ALA A 154 -27.49 2.02 -14.78
CA ALA A 154 -28.22 2.41 -13.57
C ALA A 154 -27.25 3.03 -12.55
N ALA A 155 -26.08 2.40 -12.34
CA ALA A 155 -25.04 2.92 -11.45
C ALA A 155 -24.56 4.34 -11.85
N GLU A 156 -24.38 4.59 -13.15
CA GLU A 156 -23.98 5.92 -13.67
C GLU A 156 -25.10 6.96 -13.54
N ARG A 157 -26.37 6.55 -13.67
CA ARG A 157 -27.53 7.45 -13.46
C ARG A 157 -27.68 7.87 -12.00
N ASP A 158 -27.48 6.93 -11.07
CA ASP A 158 -27.61 7.20 -9.64
C ASP A 158 -26.46 8.07 -9.11
N ASN A 159 -25.25 7.85 -9.62
CA ASN A 159 -24.07 8.64 -9.25
C ASN A 159 -23.14 8.75 -10.47
N ALA A 160 -23.13 9.94 -11.09
CA ALA A 160 -22.34 10.21 -12.27
C ALA A 160 -20.85 9.93 -12.00
N GLY A 161 -20.26 9.07 -12.81
CA GLY A 161 -18.88 8.65 -12.68
C GLY A 161 -18.62 7.53 -11.67
N LYS A 162 -19.65 6.89 -11.11
CA LYS A 162 -19.50 5.79 -10.15
C LYS A 162 -18.65 4.65 -10.73
N LEU A 163 -17.62 4.29 -9.98
CA LEU A 163 -16.81 3.10 -10.21
C LEU A 163 -17.46 1.91 -9.51
N THR A 164 -17.67 0.82 -10.23
CA THR A 164 -18.24 -0.42 -9.69
C THR A 164 -17.12 -1.44 -9.47
N SER A 165 -16.91 -1.88 -8.23
CA SER A 165 -15.92 -2.90 -7.89
C SER A 165 -16.30 -4.30 -8.40
N GLU A 166 -15.32 -5.20 -8.54
CA GLU A 166 -15.62 -6.61 -8.87
C GLU A 166 -16.51 -7.31 -7.82
N SER A 167 -16.39 -6.92 -6.55
CA SER A 167 -17.20 -7.46 -5.47
C SER A 167 -18.67 -7.05 -5.63
N GLU A 168 -18.94 -5.79 -5.95
CA GLU A 168 -20.30 -5.31 -6.26
C GLU A 168 -20.87 -5.98 -7.52
N LEU A 169 -20.06 -6.18 -8.56
CA LEU A 169 -20.48 -6.93 -9.74
C LEU A 169 -20.92 -8.35 -9.39
N LYS A 170 -20.13 -9.06 -8.57
CA LYS A 170 -20.46 -10.41 -8.12
C LYS A 170 -21.73 -10.43 -7.25
N LEU A 171 -21.89 -9.46 -6.35
CA LEU A 171 -23.10 -9.30 -5.53
C LEU A 171 -24.35 -9.07 -6.38
N ALA A 172 -24.22 -8.32 -7.48
CA ALA A 172 -25.28 -8.10 -8.47
C ALA A 172 -25.49 -9.31 -9.42
N GLY A 173 -24.76 -10.41 -9.24
CA GLY A 173 -24.87 -11.62 -10.06
C GLY A 173 -24.14 -11.56 -11.41
N HIS A 174 -23.26 -10.59 -11.61
CA HIS A 174 -22.48 -10.43 -12.84
C HIS A 174 -21.08 -11.04 -12.73
N SER A 175 -20.56 -11.54 -13.85
CA SER A 175 -19.25 -12.18 -13.91
C SER A 175 -18.18 -11.25 -14.50
N ARG A 176 -16.93 -11.39 -14.01
CA ARG A 176 -15.75 -10.71 -14.58
C ARG A 176 -15.61 -10.95 -16.08
N ALA A 177 -15.93 -12.15 -16.56
CA ALA A 177 -15.89 -12.50 -17.98
C ALA A 177 -16.83 -11.60 -18.82
N SER A 178 -18.03 -11.30 -18.32
CA SER A 178 -18.98 -10.42 -19.02
C SER A 178 -18.46 -8.97 -19.07
N ALA A 179 -17.82 -8.52 -17.99
CA ALA A 179 -17.24 -7.18 -17.89
C ALA A 179 -16.05 -7.01 -18.86
N LEU A 180 -15.18 -8.03 -18.95
CA LEU A 180 -14.09 -8.06 -19.93
C LEU A 180 -14.59 -8.00 -21.37
N GLU A 181 -15.67 -8.72 -21.71
CA GLU A 181 -16.25 -8.66 -23.06
C GLU A 181 -16.86 -7.28 -23.37
N LEU A 182 -17.48 -6.62 -22.40
CA LEU A 182 -17.94 -5.23 -22.56
C LEU A 182 -16.75 -4.28 -22.78
N ALA A 183 -15.65 -4.48 -22.06
CA ALA A 183 -14.44 -3.67 -22.23
C ALA A 183 -13.78 -3.88 -23.60
N LYS A 184 -13.72 -5.13 -24.10
CA LYS A 184 -13.25 -5.43 -25.47
C LYS A 184 -14.06 -4.69 -26.54
N LYS A 185 -15.36 -4.52 -26.30
CA LYS A 185 -16.29 -3.78 -27.19
C LYS A 185 -16.28 -2.26 -26.95
N ALA A 186 -15.38 -1.76 -26.09
CA ALA A 186 -15.33 -0.36 -25.65
C ALA A 186 -16.63 0.16 -25.01
N LEU A 187 -17.48 -0.71 -24.46
CA LEU A 187 -18.74 -0.35 -23.79
C LEU A 187 -18.56 -0.08 -22.29
N ALA A 188 -17.45 -0.56 -21.72
CA ALA A 188 -17.04 -0.29 -20.35
C ALA A 188 -15.51 -0.14 -20.30
N THR A 189 -14.99 0.47 -19.25
CA THR A 189 -13.55 0.55 -18.99
C THR A 189 -13.24 -0.08 -17.63
N ALA A 190 -12.09 -0.74 -17.56
CA ALA A 190 -11.52 -1.26 -16.33
C ALA A 190 -10.43 -0.30 -15.84
N SER A 191 -10.40 -0.03 -14.54
CA SER A 191 -9.32 0.71 -13.91
C SER A 191 -9.05 0.15 -12.52
N ASP A 192 -7.79 -0.03 -12.18
CA ASP A 192 -7.41 -0.39 -10.82
C ASP A 192 -7.48 0.86 -9.93
N GLN A 193 -8.12 0.71 -8.78
CA GLN A 193 -8.27 1.78 -7.79
C GLN A 193 -7.71 1.33 -6.45
N PRO A 194 -7.05 2.20 -5.67
CA PRO A 194 -6.70 1.89 -4.30
C PRO A 194 -7.93 1.42 -3.54
N TYR A 195 -7.82 0.25 -2.91
CA TYR A 195 -8.89 -0.35 -2.14
C TYR A 195 -8.54 -0.36 -0.66
N TYR A 196 -9.20 0.52 0.06
CA TYR A 196 -9.36 0.39 1.50
C TYR A 196 -10.82 0.00 1.74
N PRO A 197 -11.10 -1.10 2.45
CA PRO A 197 -12.47 -1.46 2.75
C PRO A 197 -13.13 -0.30 3.53
N ALA A 198 -14.43 -0.08 3.26
CA ALA A 198 -15.13 1.13 3.68
C ALA A 198 -15.23 1.27 5.21
N ASP A 199 -15.16 0.15 5.93
CA ASP A 199 -15.05 0.08 7.39
C ASP A 199 -13.76 0.76 7.91
N CYS A 200 -12.64 0.64 7.20
CA CYS A 200 -11.38 1.32 7.54
C CYS A 200 -11.36 2.80 7.15
N GLN A 201 -12.16 3.25 6.18
CA GLN A 201 -12.20 4.68 5.81
C GLN A 201 -12.77 5.56 6.93
N SER A 202 -13.68 5.03 7.75
CA SER A 202 -14.20 5.75 8.93
C SER A 202 -13.10 6.05 9.96
N LEU A 203 -12.17 5.10 10.15
CA LEU A 203 -11.02 5.21 11.05
C LEU A 203 -9.92 6.13 10.51
N LEU A 204 -9.70 6.16 9.19
CA LEU A 204 -8.68 6.97 8.54
C LEU A 204 -9.10 8.42 8.27
N ARG A 205 -10.40 8.69 8.11
CA ARG A 205 -10.89 10.04 7.82
C ARG A 205 -10.83 11.00 9.00
N GLY A 206 -10.50 10.50 10.21
CA GLY A 206 -10.33 11.32 11.39
C GLY A 206 -11.41 12.40 11.47
N GLN A 207 -12.67 12.01 11.66
CA GLN A 207 -13.67 13.00 12.10
C GLN A 207 -13.24 13.45 13.49
N ALA A 208 -12.34 14.43 13.48
CA ALA A 208 -11.51 14.92 14.58
C ALA A 208 -12.35 15.76 15.54
N GLN A 209 -13.32 15.10 16.19
CA GLN A 209 -13.95 15.58 17.41
C GLN A 209 -13.69 14.65 18.60
N ASP A 210 -12.99 13.53 18.39
CA ASP A 210 -12.55 12.72 19.52
C ASP A 210 -11.38 13.43 20.20
N GLN A 211 -11.72 14.08 21.31
CA GLN A 211 -10.76 14.52 22.29
C GLN A 211 -9.97 13.28 22.74
N PRO A 212 -8.63 13.27 22.62
CA PRO A 212 -7.84 12.12 23.07
C PRO A 212 -8.17 11.88 24.54
N PRO A 213 -8.32 10.62 24.98
CA PRO A 213 -8.64 10.33 26.37
C PRO A 213 -7.60 11.01 27.26
N THR A 214 -8.05 11.94 28.09
CA THR A 214 -7.22 12.48 29.16
C THR A 214 -7.03 11.37 30.17
N LEU A 215 -5.79 10.96 30.35
CA LEU A 215 -5.43 9.98 31.38
C LEU A 215 -5.71 10.61 32.76
N ASN A 216 -6.41 9.87 33.62
CA ASN A 216 -6.49 10.15 35.06
C ASN A 216 -5.10 10.07 35.69
#